data_AF-A0A149W1N9-F1
#
_entry.id   AF-A0A149W1N9-F1
#
_cell.length_a   1.000
_cell.length_b   1.000
_cell.length_c   1.000
_cell.angle_alpha   90.00
_cell.angle_beta   90.00
_cell.angle_gamma   90.00
#
_symmetry.space_group_name_H-M   'P 1'
#
loop_
_entity.id
_entity.type
_entity.pdbx_description
1 polymer ?
#
loop_
_entity_poly.entity_id
_entity_poly.type
_entity_poly.pdbx_seq_one_letter_code
_entity_poly.pdbx_strand_id
1 'polypeptide(L)'
;MTSKSVLPHGEDLDQATQVRLSQFMDHQYLCASLTVNEVRTLLEYLTYQEVNKGDILSEIGSVGDALYFVVQGQIALAFVEQDQENEIASAGPGEMLGEMSFFDKMPRSVRLVAKEPATQLLKLSRTMYKRLKSEHPFIAIQIVEHAIVSLDRLFRAVSTNYSHFSHYLYRTGK
;
A
#
# COMPACT_ATOMS: atom_id res chain seq x y z
N MET A 1 -3.80 -6.70 22.83
CA MET A 1 -3.03 -5.45 22.98
C MET A 1 -1.58 -5.75 22.61
N THR A 2 -1.27 -5.77 21.32
CA THR A 2 0.11 -5.89 20.83
C THR A 2 0.56 -4.51 20.36
N SER A 3 1.62 -4.02 21.00
CA SER A 3 2.23 -2.71 20.75
C SER A 3 2.76 -2.67 19.32
N LYS A 4 2.07 -1.94 18.42
CA LYS A 4 2.57 -1.65 17.07
C LYS A 4 3.81 -0.77 17.21
N SER A 5 5.01 -1.28 16.87
CA SER A 5 6.21 -0.45 16.79
C SER A 5 6.13 0.39 15.51
N VAL A 6 5.50 1.55 15.62
CA VAL A 6 5.56 2.59 14.58
C VAL A 6 6.89 3.30 14.75
N LEU A 7 7.86 2.99 13.89
CA LEU A 7 9.11 3.76 13.83
C LEU A 7 8.81 5.13 13.19
N PRO A 8 9.38 6.24 13.71
CA PRO A 8 9.09 7.58 13.21
C PRO A 8 9.64 7.80 11.78
N HIS A 9 9.16 8.87 11.14
CA HIS A 9 9.52 9.28 9.78
C HIS A 9 11.03 9.24 9.55
N GLY A 10 11.50 8.49 8.54
CA GLY A 10 12.82 8.60 7.87
C GLY A 10 14.13 8.61 8.69
N GLU A 11 14.13 9.04 9.94
CA GLU A 11 15.28 9.49 10.72
C GLU A 11 15.84 8.39 11.62
N ASP A 12 15.05 7.34 11.93
CA ASP A 12 15.48 6.18 12.74
C ASP A 12 15.66 4.88 11.96
N LEU A 13 15.60 4.93 10.62
CA LEU A 13 15.95 3.78 9.80
C LEU A 13 17.48 3.68 9.74
N ASP A 14 18.03 2.56 10.21
CA ASP A 14 19.47 2.34 10.08
C ASP A 14 19.89 2.43 8.59
N GLN A 15 21.15 2.83 8.38
CA GLN A 15 21.70 3.05 7.05
C GLN A 15 21.59 1.81 6.15
N ALA A 16 21.65 0.60 6.72
CA ALA A 16 21.52 -0.65 5.98
C ALA A 16 20.09 -0.88 5.49
N THR A 17 19.09 -0.50 6.30
CA THR A 17 17.67 -0.57 5.99
C THR A 17 17.31 0.48 4.95
N GLN A 18 17.80 1.71 5.07
CA GLN A 18 17.63 2.72 4.01
C GLN A 18 18.25 2.27 2.68
N VAL A 19 19.45 1.69 2.69
CA VAL A 19 20.09 1.15 1.48
C VAL A 19 19.28 -0.01 0.90
N ARG A 20 18.82 -0.94 1.73
CA ARG A 20 18.00 -2.08 1.30
C ARG A 20 16.65 -1.63 0.73
N LEU A 21 15.99 -0.65 1.36
CA LEU A 21 14.73 -0.08 0.88
C LEU A 21 14.91 0.69 -0.43
N SER A 22 16.00 1.46 -0.54
CA SER A 22 16.35 2.14 -1.79
C SER A 22 16.61 1.14 -2.91
N GLN A 23 17.35 0.06 -2.66
CA GLN A 23 17.60 -1.00 -3.63
C GLN A 23 16.32 -1.74 -4.02
N PHE A 24 15.44 -1.97 -3.05
CA PHE A 24 14.15 -2.60 -3.28
C PHE A 24 13.26 -1.76 -4.19
N MET A 25 13.16 -0.46 -3.91
CA MET A 25 12.37 0.48 -4.70
C MET A 25 12.90 0.63 -6.13
N ASP A 26 14.22 0.50 -6.34
CA ASP A 26 14.88 0.55 -7.65
C ASP A 26 14.56 -0.68 -8.54
N HIS A 27 14.41 -1.87 -7.95
CA HIS A 27 14.23 -3.14 -8.70
C HIS A 27 12.78 -3.55 -8.93
N GLN A 28 11.87 -3.03 -8.13
CA GLN A 28 10.44 -3.26 -8.27
C GLN A 28 9.86 -2.05 -9.00
N TYR A 29 9.11 -2.30 -10.07
CA TYR A 29 8.53 -1.38 -11.06
C TYR A 29 7.82 -0.10 -10.56
N LEU A 30 7.84 0.18 -9.26
CA LEU A 30 7.59 1.47 -8.61
C LEU A 30 8.41 2.62 -9.19
N CYS A 31 9.67 2.34 -9.57
CA CYS A 31 10.69 3.36 -9.84
C CYS A 31 11.45 3.18 -11.14
N ALA A 32 10.96 2.41 -12.13
CA ALA A 32 11.64 2.34 -13.43
C ALA A 32 11.89 3.73 -14.06
N SER A 33 11.16 4.74 -13.57
CA SER A 33 11.24 6.15 -13.94
C SER A 33 11.83 7.08 -12.87
N LEU A 34 12.08 6.62 -11.63
CA LEU A 34 12.65 7.45 -10.55
C LEU A 34 14.15 7.19 -10.41
N THR A 35 14.93 8.27 -10.32
CA THR A 35 16.36 8.22 -10.02
C THR A 35 16.63 7.87 -8.56
N VAL A 36 17.83 7.38 -8.25
CA VAL A 36 18.27 7.08 -6.87
C VAL A 36 18.06 8.26 -5.91
N ASN A 37 18.29 9.49 -6.37
CA ASN A 37 18.09 10.69 -5.56
C ASN A 37 16.61 10.96 -5.29
N GLU A 38 15.74 10.70 -6.26
CA GLU A 38 14.29 10.84 -6.09
C GLU A 38 13.72 9.73 -5.18
N VAL A 39 14.26 8.51 -5.26
CA VAL A 39 13.93 7.44 -4.31
C VAL A 39 14.32 7.85 -2.90
N ARG A 40 15.53 8.38 -2.69
CA ARG A 40 15.96 8.88 -1.38
C ARG A 40 15.04 10.00 -0.88
N THR A 41 14.70 10.94 -1.76
CA THR A 41 13.76 12.02 -1.44
C THR A 41 12.40 11.46 -1.03
N LEU A 42 11.86 10.49 -1.77
CA LEU A 42 10.59 9.85 -1.47
C LEU A 42 10.59 9.15 -0.11
N LEU A 43 11.70 8.50 0.28
CA LEU A 43 11.83 7.83 1.57
C LEU A 43 11.62 8.78 2.76
N GLU A 44 11.93 10.07 2.63
CA GLU A 44 11.68 11.09 3.67
C GLU A 44 10.19 11.34 3.93
N TYR A 45 9.32 10.98 2.99
CA TYR A 45 7.86 11.10 3.09
C TYR A 45 7.19 9.79 3.53
N LEU A 46 7.96 8.71 3.60
CA LEU A 46 7.47 7.38 3.92
C LEU A 46 7.76 7.02 5.37
N THR A 47 6.87 6.21 5.94
CA THR A 47 7.06 5.63 7.26
C THR A 47 7.18 4.13 7.13
N TYR A 48 8.28 3.56 7.61
CA TYR A 48 8.44 2.11 7.64
C TYR A 48 7.51 1.50 8.69
N GLN A 49 6.89 0.38 8.34
CA GLN A 49 6.06 -0.39 9.22
C GLN A 49 6.35 -1.88 9.06
N GLU A 50 6.56 -2.55 10.18
CA GLU A 50 6.58 -4.01 10.24
C GLU A 50 5.29 -4.51 10.89
N VAL A 51 4.70 -5.55 10.32
CA VAL A 51 3.47 -6.18 10.79
C VAL A 51 3.61 -7.70 10.78
N ASN A 52 2.89 -8.37 11.67
CA ASN A 52 2.89 -9.82 11.78
C ASN A 52 1.66 -10.43 11.12
N LYS A 53 1.72 -11.75 10.86
CA LYS A 53 0.61 -12.50 10.30
C LYS A 53 -0.67 -12.27 11.11
N GLY A 54 -1.76 -11.93 10.41
CA GLY A 54 -3.07 -11.62 10.99
C GLY A 54 -3.25 -10.16 11.38
N ASP A 55 -2.21 -9.32 11.36
CA ASP A 55 -2.35 -7.90 11.63
C ASP A 55 -3.16 -7.22 10.52
N ILE A 56 -4.16 -6.44 10.95
CA ILE A 56 -5.01 -5.64 10.08
C ILE A 56 -4.36 -4.26 9.90
N LEU A 57 -4.00 -3.94 8.66
CA LEU A 57 -3.46 -2.63 8.27
C LEU A 57 -4.58 -1.61 8.09
N SER A 58 -5.69 -2.05 7.52
CA SER A 58 -6.86 -1.23 7.20
C SER A 58 -8.11 -2.08 7.27
N GLU A 59 -9.17 -1.55 7.88
CA GLU A 59 -10.45 -2.24 8.03
C GLU A 59 -11.48 -1.74 7.01
N ILE A 60 -12.43 -2.58 6.64
CA ILE A 60 -13.56 -2.23 5.76
C ILE A 60 -14.35 -1.07 6.38
N GLY A 61 -14.75 -0.11 5.57
CA GLY A 61 -15.51 1.06 6.01
C GLY A 61 -14.66 2.14 6.69
N SER A 62 -13.39 1.88 7.00
CA SER A 62 -12.48 2.90 7.51
C SER A 62 -12.14 3.93 6.42
N VAL A 63 -11.72 5.12 6.84
CA VAL A 63 -11.28 6.17 5.91
C VAL A 63 -9.91 5.78 5.34
N GLY A 64 -9.80 5.66 4.02
CA GLY A 64 -8.52 5.42 3.35
C GLY A 64 -7.62 6.64 3.39
N ASP A 65 -6.77 6.76 4.40
CA ASP A 65 -5.89 7.92 4.63
C ASP A 65 -4.42 7.68 4.30
N ALA A 66 -4.08 6.49 3.79
CA ALA A 66 -2.71 6.13 3.44
C ALA A 66 -2.63 5.17 2.24
N LEU A 67 -1.49 5.24 1.56
CA LEU A 67 -1.00 4.23 0.61
C LEU A 67 0.06 3.37 1.29
N TYR A 68 0.19 2.13 0.84
CA TYR A 68 1.21 1.21 1.32
C TYR A 68 1.98 0.60 0.16
N PHE A 69 3.29 0.50 0.30
CA PHE A 69 4.17 -0.24 -0.60
C PHE A 69 4.66 -1.48 0.12
N VAL A 70 4.47 -2.65 -0.46
CA VAL A 70 4.95 -3.90 0.14
C VAL A 70 6.43 -4.05 -0.17
N VAL A 71 7.26 -4.14 0.87
CA VAL A 71 8.71 -4.35 0.76
C VAL A 71 9.05 -5.83 0.88
N GLN A 72 8.41 -6.51 1.83
CA GLN A 72 8.63 -7.93 2.08
C GLN A 72 7.35 -8.54 2.65
N GLY A 73 7.09 -9.81 2.35
CA GLY A 73 5.90 -10.52 2.80
C GLY A 73 4.72 -10.34 1.86
N GLN A 74 3.52 -10.65 2.35
CA GLN A 74 2.30 -10.66 1.55
C GLN A 74 1.11 -10.07 2.34
N ILE A 75 0.32 -9.24 1.67
CA ILE A 75 -0.92 -8.66 2.20
C ILE A 75 -2.11 -9.23 1.43
N ALA A 76 -3.10 -9.79 2.13
CA ALA A 76 -4.38 -10.17 1.55
C ALA A 76 -5.31 -8.96 1.46
N LEU A 77 -6.05 -8.85 0.35
CA LEU A 77 -7.22 -8.00 0.21
C LEU A 77 -8.44 -8.90 0.42
N ALA A 78 -9.14 -8.72 1.52
CA ALA A 78 -10.25 -9.58 1.91
C ALA A 78 -11.54 -8.80 2.15
N PHE A 79 -12.68 -9.45 1.94
CA PHE A 79 -13.99 -8.95 2.35
C PHE A 79 -14.66 -9.97 3.27
N VAL A 80 -15.63 -9.49 4.05
CA VAL A 80 -16.45 -10.36 4.90
C VAL A 80 -17.81 -10.52 4.25
N GLU A 81 -18.21 -11.77 4.02
CA GLU A 81 -19.54 -12.16 3.53
C GLU A 81 -20.04 -13.34 4.38
N GLN A 82 -21.26 -13.24 4.92
CA GLN A 82 -21.85 -14.28 5.80
C GLN A 82 -20.93 -14.72 6.95
N ASP A 83 -20.27 -13.76 7.61
CA ASP A 83 -19.27 -13.98 8.67
C ASP A 83 -18.03 -14.79 8.26
N GLN A 84 -17.84 -15.02 6.96
CA GLN A 84 -16.63 -15.63 6.40
C GLN A 84 -15.75 -14.59 5.71
N GLU A 85 -14.45 -14.67 5.97
CA GLU A 85 -13.45 -13.85 5.30
C GLU A 85 -13.06 -14.49 3.98
N ASN A 86 -13.29 -13.75 2.89
CA ASN A 86 -13.01 -14.19 1.53
C ASN A 86 -11.88 -13.33 0.95
N GLU A 87 -10.80 -13.99 0.51
CA GLU A 87 -9.68 -13.33 -0.16
C GLU A 87 -10.05 -13.03 -1.62
N ILE A 88 -9.87 -11.78 -2.03
CA ILE A 88 -10.08 -11.33 -3.43
C ILE A 88 -8.79 -11.46 -4.21
N ALA A 89 -7.71 -11.00 -3.60
CA ALA A 89 -6.38 -10.97 -4.16
C ALA A 89 -5.36 -10.88 -3.02
N SER A 90 -4.09 -11.05 -3.37
CA SER A 90 -2.98 -10.74 -2.48
C SER A 90 -1.96 -9.88 -3.21
N ALA A 91 -1.28 -9.05 -2.43
CA ALA A 91 -0.22 -8.17 -2.89
C ALA A 91 1.10 -8.52 -2.20
N GLY A 92 2.13 -8.74 -3.01
CA GLY A 92 3.49 -9.06 -2.58
C GLY A 92 4.47 -7.92 -2.84
N PRO A 93 5.77 -8.19 -2.69
CA PRO A 93 6.80 -7.16 -2.81
C PRO A 93 6.73 -6.40 -4.14
N GLY A 94 6.72 -5.07 -4.06
CA GLY A 94 6.70 -4.13 -5.18
C GLY A 94 5.31 -3.63 -5.53
N GLU A 95 4.28 -4.24 -4.96
CA GLU A 95 2.90 -3.84 -5.19
C GLU A 95 2.49 -2.71 -4.23
N MET A 96 1.59 -1.85 -4.73
CA MET A 96 1.03 -0.74 -3.98
C MET A 96 -0.42 -1.04 -3.64
N LEU A 97 -0.82 -0.65 -2.42
CA LEU A 97 -2.13 -0.91 -1.86
C LEU A 97 -2.79 0.35 -1.33
N GLY A 98 -4.11 0.35 -1.38
CA GLY A 98 -4.95 1.34 -0.75
C GLY A 98 -5.17 2.60 -1.60
N GLU A 99 -4.84 2.56 -2.88
CA GLU A 99 -4.93 3.65 -3.84
C GLU A 99 -6.37 4.12 -4.11
N MET A 100 -7.36 3.23 -4.21
CA MET A 100 -8.75 3.63 -4.49
C MET A 100 -9.29 4.61 -3.45
N SER A 101 -9.47 4.15 -2.20
CA SER A 101 -9.98 4.97 -1.10
C SER A 101 -9.10 6.18 -0.79
N PHE A 102 -7.81 6.11 -1.15
CA PHE A 102 -6.91 7.24 -0.99
C PHE A 102 -7.24 8.37 -1.98
N PHE A 103 -7.47 8.07 -3.26
CA PHE A 103 -7.73 9.12 -4.26
C PHE A 103 -9.20 9.55 -4.32
N ASP A 104 -10.15 8.61 -4.26
CA ASP A 104 -11.59 8.90 -4.35
C ASP A 104 -12.21 9.38 -3.02
N LYS A 105 -11.51 9.16 -1.89
CA LYS A 105 -11.93 9.45 -0.51
C LYS A 105 -13.17 8.68 -0.06
N MET A 106 -13.48 7.56 -0.71
CA MET A 106 -14.53 6.66 -0.27
C MET A 106 -14.03 5.74 0.86
N PRO A 107 -14.95 5.19 1.68
CA PRO A 107 -14.58 4.17 2.66
C PRO A 107 -13.88 2.97 2.01
N ARG A 108 -13.02 2.29 2.77
CA ARG A 108 -12.34 1.07 2.32
C ARG A 108 -13.34 -0.02 1.94
N SER A 109 -13.25 -0.53 0.72
CA SER A 109 -14.09 -1.64 0.23
C SER A 109 -13.63 -3.00 0.73
N VAL A 110 -12.34 -3.13 1.07
CA VAL A 110 -11.67 -4.38 1.47
C VAL A 110 -10.80 -4.15 2.70
N ARG A 111 -10.64 -5.21 3.49
CA ARG A 111 -9.66 -5.31 4.57
C ARG A 111 -8.28 -5.62 3.98
N LEU A 112 -7.25 -5.01 4.56
CA LEU A 112 -5.85 -5.34 4.28
C LEU A 112 -5.28 -6.09 5.48
N VAL A 113 -4.90 -7.35 5.29
CA VAL A 113 -4.40 -8.24 6.36
C VAL A 113 -3.06 -8.87 5.98
N ALA A 114 -2.10 -8.85 6.90
CA ALA A 114 -0.82 -9.49 6.67
C ALA A 114 -0.92 -11.03 6.71
N LYS A 115 -0.35 -11.70 5.71
CA LYS A 115 -0.37 -13.18 5.59
C LYS A 115 0.87 -13.84 6.17
N GLU A 116 1.95 -13.09 6.36
CA GLU A 116 3.26 -13.57 6.78
C GLU A 116 3.78 -12.83 8.01
N PRO A 117 4.56 -13.48 8.89
CA PRO A 117 5.28 -12.79 9.96
C PRO A 117 6.35 -11.84 9.39
N ALA A 118 6.68 -10.79 10.13
CA ALA A 118 7.68 -9.80 9.70
C ALA A 118 7.45 -9.23 8.28
N THR A 119 6.19 -8.99 7.93
CA THR A 119 5.82 -8.31 6.68
C THR A 119 6.21 -6.83 6.78
N GLN A 120 6.94 -6.33 5.79
CA GLN A 120 7.52 -4.99 5.79
C GLN A 120 6.84 -4.10 4.77
N LEU A 121 6.51 -2.87 5.17
CA LEU A 121 5.72 -1.93 4.40
C LEU A 121 6.31 -0.53 4.49
N LEU A 122 6.17 0.25 3.43
CA LEU A 122 6.33 1.70 3.46
C LEU A 122 4.95 2.35 3.37
N LYS A 123 4.61 3.18 4.36
CA LYS A 123 3.35 3.90 4.44
C LYS A 123 3.53 5.34 3.98
N LEU A 124 2.73 5.77 3.01
CA LEU A 124 2.59 7.18 2.63
C LEU A 124 1.25 7.71 3.15
N SER A 125 1.28 8.57 4.17
CA SER A 125 0.06 9.20 4.68
C SER A 125 -0.45 10.27 3.72
N ARG A 126 -1.74 10.58 3.78
CA ARG A 126 -2.35 11.66 2.98
C ARG A 126 -1.71 13.01 3.24
N THR A 127 -1.32 13.28 4.48
CA THR A 127 -0.62 14.51 4.86
C THR A 127 0.75 14.58 4.18
N MET A 128 1.52 13.49 4.22
CA MET A 128 2.83 13.43 3.56
C MET A 128 2.72 13.47 2.05
N TYR A 129 1.72 12.82 1.44
CA TYR A 129 1.47 12.93 0.00
C TYR A 129 1.13 14.36 -0.42
N LYS A 130 0.31 15.09 0.36
CA LYS A 130 0.02 16.51 0.08
C LYS A 130 1.29 17.36 0.09
N ARG A 131 2.19 17.09 1.05
CA ARG A 131 3.48 17.74 1.16
C ARG A 131 4.38 17.39 -0.03
N LEU A 132 4.54 16.11 -0.34
CA LEU A 132 5.29 15.60 -1.49
C LEU A 132 4.81 16.22 -2.81
N LYS A 133 3.49 16.35 -2.99
CA LYS A 133 2.90 16.97 -4.18
C LYS A 133 3.29 18.45 -4.33
N SER A 134 3.51 19.15 -3.22
CA SER A 134 3.92 20.56 -3.23
C SER A 134 5.42 20.73 -3.38
N GLU A 135 6.22 19.89 -2.72
CA GLU A 135 7.68 20.01 -2.64
C GLU A 135 8.38 19.29 -3.82
N HIS A 136 7.86 18.14 -4.24
CA HIS A 136 8.42 17.31 -5.32
C HIS A 136 7.31 16.76 -6.24
N PRO A 137 6.68 17.61 -7.07
CA PRO A 137 5.53 17.23 -7.89
C PRO A 137 5.82 16.10 -8.88
N PHE A 138 7.07 16.00 -9.39
CA PHE A 138 7.47 14.91 -10.28
C PHE A 138 7.36 13.54 -9.59
N ILE A 139 7.86 13.41 -8.37
CA ILE A 139 7.75 12.18 -7.57
C ILE A 139 6.27 11.87 -7.30
N ALA A 140 5.46 12.88 -6.98
CA ALA A 140 4.03 12.68 -6.76
C ALA A 140 3.29 12.17 -8.00
N ILE A 141 3.68 12.60 -9.21
CA ILE A 141 3.15 12.07 -10.48
C ILE A 141 3.54 10.59 -10.64
N GLN A 142 4.77 10.22 -10.33
CA GLN A 142 5.22 8.83 -10.39
C GLN A 142 4.40 7.91 -9.46
N ILE A 143 4.04 8.38 -8.27
CA ILE A 143 3.12 7.64 -7.38
C ILE A 143 1.74 7.42 -8.04
N VAL A 144 1.22 8.42 -8.76
CA VAL A 144 -0.08 8.31 -9.45
C VAL A 144 0.01 7.34 -10.63
N GLU A 145 1.06 7.42 -11.43
CA GLU A 145 1.29 6.47 -12.53
C GLU A 145 1.40 5.04 -12.01
N HIS A 146 2.12 4.84 -10.90
CA HIS A 146 2.20 3.54 -10.26
C HIS A 146 0.85 3.08 -9.72
N ALA A 147 -0.01 3.99 -9.22
CA ALA A 147 -1.36 3.64 -8.79
C ALA A 147 -2.20 3.09 -9.94
N ILE A 148 -2.08 3.69 -11.13
CA ILE A 148 -2.80 3.24 -12.33
C ILE A 148 -2.33 1.84 -12.72
N VAL A 149 -1.02 1.60 -12.73
CA VAL A 149 -0.45 0.27 -13.05
C VAL A 149 -0.87 -0.78 -12.01
N SER A 150 -0.83 -0.44 -10.72
CA SER A 150 -1.28 -1.33 -9.64
C SER A 150 -2.75 -1.71 -9.79
N LEU A 151 -3.61 -0.73 -10.09
CA LEU A 151 -5.03 -0.94 -10.32
C LEU A 151 -5.32 -1.79 -11.55
N ASP A 152 -4.60 -1.61 -12.67
CA ASP A 152 -4.75 -2.47 -13.85
C ASP A 152 -4.38 -3.92 -13.55
N ARG A 153 -3.28 -4.15 -12.80
CA ARG A 153 -2.88 -5.49 -12.36
C ARG A 153 -3.93 -6.13 -11.47
N LEU A 154 -4.41 -5.40 -10.47
CA LEU A 154 -5.47 -5.88 -9.59
C LEU A 154 -6.75 -6.18 -10.36
N PHE A 155 -7.16 -5.27 -11.25
CA PHE A 155 -8.33 -5.47 -12.12
C PHE A 155 -8.19 -6.74 -12.95
N ARG A 156 -7.03 -6.98 -13.59
CA ARG A 156 -6.78 -8.20 -14.37
C ARG A 156 -6.82 -9.45 -13.51
N ALA A 157 -6.20 -9.41 -12.31
CA ALA A 157 -6.20 -10.53 -11.39
C ALA A 157 -7.63 -10.91 -10.97
N VAL A 158 -8.43 -9.92 -10.57
CA VAL A 158 -9.80 -10.12 -10.07
C VAL A 158 -10.79 -10.42 -11.20
N SER A 159 -10.60 -9.88 -12.40
CA SER A 159 -11.49 -10.13 -13.56
C SER A 159 -11.55 -11.59 -13.98
N THR A 160 -10.52 -12.38 -13.66
CA THR A 160 -10.53 -13.84 -13.87
C THR A 160 -11.58 -14.56 -13.00
N ASN A 161 -12.08 -13.89 -11.94
CA ASN A 161 -13.14 -14.36 -11.02
C ASN A 161 -14.27 -13.30 -10.93
N TYR A 162 -15.21 -13.33 -11.88
CA TYR A 162 -16.29 -12.34 -12.07
C TYR A 162 -17.13 -12.05 -10.80
N SER A 163 -17.33 -13.02 -9.91
CA SER A 163 -18.08 -12.83 -8.66
C SER A 163 -17.39 -11.89 -7.68
N HIS A 164 -16.07 -12.03 -7.46
CA HIS A 164 -15.29 -11.19 -6.55
C HIS A 164 -15.17 -9.75 -7.06
N PHE A 165 -15.15 -9.58 -8.39
CA PHE A 165 -15.06 -8.29 -9.05
C PHE A 165 -16.31 -7.42 -8.83
N SER A 166 -17.50 -8.02 -8.89
CA SER A 166 -18.76 -7.29 -8.68
C SER A 166 -18.87 -6.69 -7.28
N HIS A 167 -18.40 -7.42 -6.26
CA HIS A 167 -18.36 -6.94 -4.87
C HIS A 167 -17.33 -5.82 -4.66
N TYR A 168 -16.21 -5.85 -5.38
CA TYR A 168 -15.17 -4.83 -5.30
C TYR A 168 -15.63 -3.47 -5.85
N LEU A 169 -16.33 -3.47 -7.00
CA LEU A 169 -16.75 -2.24 -7.67
C LEU A 169 -18.07 -1.66 -7.17
N TYR A 170 -19.05 -2.50 -6.81
CA TYR A 170 -20.44 -2.07 -6.63
C TYR A 170 -20.93 -2.10 -5.19
N ARG A 171 -20.03 -2.07 -4.18
CA ARG A 171 -20.47 -1.86 -2.78
C ARG A 171 -20.84 -0.39 -2.54
N THR A 172 -21.85 0.09 -3.26
CA THR A 172 -22.58 1.33 -3.00
C THR A 172 -23.99 0.97 -2.53
N GLY A 173 -24.29 1.30 -1.27
CA GLY A 173 -25.65 1.53 -0.77
C GLY A 173 -26.50 0.31 -0.42
N LYS A 174 -26.37 -0.15 0.83
CA LYS A 174 -27.51 -0.26 1.74
C LYS A 174 -27.12 0.33 3.08
#